data_AF-A0A959U571-F1
#
_entry.id   AF-A0A959U571-F1
#
_cell.length_a   1.000
_cell.length_b   1.000
_cell.length_c   1.000
_cell.angle_alpha   90.00
_cell.angle_beta   90.00
_cell.angle_gamma   90.00
#
_symmetry.space_group_name_H-M   'P 1'
#
loop_
_entity.id
_entity.type
_entity.pdbx_description
1 polymer ?
#
loop_
_entity_poly.entity_id
_entity_poly.type
_entity_poly.pdbx_seq_one_letter_code
_entity_poly.pdbx_strand_id
1 'polypeptide(L)'
;MKWMWMTTFLLASVCVQAQELNGKITDEKTGEVIPYVNVGVAAKGIGTVSQGDGRFHLNIDSAGTTDTLVVSFIGYTSKKFAISELRQGSGYLSVQLEQQVFDLNEVEVRPVRLIPVVLGTDFDKPYISAGFKSNDLGSEVGMVMKTKKDRKYYLNSTGFWISKCEYDSILFRVNVYDYNKGEVGELLHQLPIYVKATPATKHMQIDLRPYNISVTNDFVITLEWIQELPDPMESFLFCAGFLSEGLVYRKTSQDVFTKFNIAGIGMYCEAEMEKPLK
;
A
#
# COMPACT_ATOMS: atom_id res chain seq x y z
N MET A 1 21.30 -72.53 7.93
CA MET A 1 21.60 -71.40 7.02
C MET A 1 20.32 -70.64 6.78
N LYS A 2 20.14 -69.46 7.39
CA LYS A 2 19.01 -68.55 7.09
C LYS A 2 19.61 -67.24 6.62
N TRP A 3 19.46 -66.93 5.33
CA TRP A 3 19.82 -65.63 4.77
C TRP A 3 18.87 -64.57 5.31
N MET A 4 19.40 -63.61 6.04
CA MET A 4 18.67 -62.44 6.49
C MET A 4 18.79 -61.37 5.40
N TRP A 5 17.69 -61.11 4.72
CA TRP A 5 17.59 -60.10 3.66
C TRP A 5 17.60 -58.73 4.33
N MET A 6 18.69 -57.97 4.17
CA MET A 6 18.81 -56.62 4.69
C MET A 6 18.15 -55.66 3.68
N THR A 7 16.91 -55.28 3.94
CA THR A 7 16.20 -54.25 3.18
C THR A 7 16.80 -52.89 3.49
N THR A 8 17.62 -52.36 2.58
CA THR A 8 18.12 -50.98 2.65
C THR A 8 16.97 -50.01 2.39
N PHE A 9 16.54 -49.30 3.43
CA PHE A 9 15.53 -48.25 3.35
C PHE A 9 16.18 -47.00 2.72
N LEU A 10 15.90 -46.76 1.43
CA LEU A 10 16.38 -45.57 0.72
C LEU A 10 15.56 -44.36 1.20
N LEU A 11 16.11 -43.59 2.14
CA LEU A 11 15.58 -42.27 2.50
C LEU A 11 15.82 -41.33 1.30
N ALA A 12 14.84 -41.21 0.42
CA ALA A 12 14.81 -40.16 -0.58
C ALA A 12 14.63 -38.83 0.15
N SER A 13 15.73 -38.08 0.32
CA SER A 13 15.69 -36.70 0.79
C SER A 13 14.91 -35.86 -0.24
N VAL A 14 13.64 -35.60 0.02
CA VAL A 14 12.87 -34.61 -0.74
C VAL A 14 13.43 -33.25 -0.38
N CYS A 15 14.33 -32.73 -1.20
CA CYS A 15 14.75 -31.33 -1.12
C CYS A 15 13.56 -30.49 -1.60
N VAL A 16 12.76 -29.97 -0.66
CA VAL A 16 11.82 -28.89 -0.96
C VAL A 16 12.67 -27.65 -1.21
N GLN A 17 12.85 -27.27 -2.47
CA GLN A 17 13.48 -26.00 -2.83
C GLN A 17 12.46 -24.89 -2.64
N ALA A 18 12.72 -23.97 -1.71
CA ALA A 18 11.98 -22.72 -1.64
C ALA A 18 12.24 -21.92 -2.92
N GLN A 19 11.17 -21.58 -3.64
CA GLN A 19 11.20 -20.79 -4.86
C GLN A 19 11.16 -19.32 -4.50
N GLU A 20 12.36 -18.78 -4.34
CA GLU A 20 12.59 -17.36 -4.13
C GLU A 20 12.75 -16.64 -5.47
N LEU A 21 12.01 -15.55 -5.65
CA LEU A 21 12.14 -14.64 -6.78
C LEU A 21 12.90 -13.39 -6.33
N ASN A 22 14.07 -13.19 -6.92
CA ASN A 22 14.87 -11.98 -6.73
C ASN A 22 14.74 -11.11 -7.97
N GLY A 23 14.98 -9.80 -7.84
CA GLY A 23 14.96 -8.95 -9.02
C GLY A 23 15.44 -7.54 -8.77
N LYS A 24 15.43 -6.76 -9.85
CA LYS A 24 15.75 -5.33 -9.82
C LYS A 24 14.83 -4.57 -10.77
N ILE A 25 14.38 -3.41 -10.32
CA ILE A 25 13.40 -2.58 -11.01
C ILE A 25 14.04 -1.24 -11.39
N THR A 26 13.91 -0.88 -12.66
CA THR A 26 14.45 0.36 -13.22
C THR A 26 13.40 1.06 -14.09
N ASP A 27 13.57 2.34 -14.30
CA ASP A 27 12.84 3.08 -15.32
C ASP A 27 13.32 2.67 -16.71
N GLU A 28 12.38 2.42 -17.62
CA GLU A 28 12.65 1.89 -18.96
C GLU A 28 13.42 2.87 -19.85
N LYS A 29 13.18 4.18 -19.66
CA LYS A 29 13.74 5.23 -20.53
C LYS A 29 15.13 5.68 -20.08
N THR A 30 15.33 5.83 -18.78
CA THR A 30 16.54 6.39 -18.16
C THR A 30 17.49 5.30 -17.68
N GLY A 31 16.98 4.10 -17.38
CA GLY A 31 17.75 3.03 -16.74
C GLY A 31 18.03 3.27 -15.25
N GLU A 32 17.51 4.36 -14.68
CA GLU A 32 17.65 4.66 -13.26
C GLU A 32 16.84 3.69 -12.40
N VAL A 33 17.27 3.45 -11.16
CA VAL A 33 16.55 2.56 -10.24
C VAL A 33 15.27 3.22 -9.75
N ILE A 34 14.19 2.45 -9.65
CA ILE A 34 12.94 2.90 -9.05
C ILE A 34 12.85 2.29 -7.65
N PRO A 35 12.92 3.08 -6.57
CA PRO A 35 12.83 2.57 -5.20
C PRO A 35 11.37 2.31 -4.80
N TYR A 36 11.17 1.42 -3.83
CA TYR A 36 9.87 1.19 -3.18
C TYR A 36 8.72 0.82 -4.13
N VAL A 37 9.02 0.01 -5.14
CA VAL A 37 8.06 -0.54 -6.10
C VAL A 37 7.34 -1.73 -5.50
N ASN A 38 6.03 -1.82 -5.71
CA ASN A 38 5.25 -2.96 -5.27
C ASN A 38 5.46 -4.16 -6.18
N VAL A 39 5.67 -5.32 -5.57
CA VAL A 39 5.77 -6.60 -6.28
C VAL A 39 4.91 -7.61 -5.54
N GLY A 40 3.89 -8.17 -6.18
CA GLY A 40 3.02 -9.13 -5.51
C GLY A 40 2.17 -9.98 -6.43
N VAL A 41 1.66 -11.08 -5.91
CA VAL A 41 0.77 -12.00 -6.63
C VAL A 41 -0.66 -11.53 -6.42
N ALA A 42 -1.36 -11.26 -7.52
CA ALA A 42 -2.68 -10.65 -7.50
C ALA A 42 -3.69 -11.45 -6.64
N ALA A 43 -4.29 -10.77 -5.65
CA ALA A 43 -5.31 -11.30 -4.75
C ALA A 43 -4.89 -12.55 -3.94
N LYS A 44 -3.60 -12.70 -3.60
CA LYS A 44 -3.08 -13.83 -2.81
C LYS A 44 -2.49 -13.45 -1.45
N GLY A 45 -2.32 -12.16 -1.16
CA GLY A 45 -1.60 -11.72 0.04
C GLY A 45 -0.14 -12.19 0.09
N ILE A 46 0.46 -12.40 -1.09
CA ILE A 46 1.86 -12.73 -1.33
C ILE A 46 2.47 -11.51 -2.03
N GLY A 47 3.41 -10.82 -1.39
CA GLY A 47 3.98 -9.62 -1.94
C GLY A 47 5.11 -9.05 -1.09
N THR A 48 5.81 -8.11 -1.69
CA THR A 48 6.96 -7.40 -1.14
C THR A 48 6.99 -5.98 -1.72
N VAL A 49 7.95 -5.18 -1.25
CA VAL A 49 8.26 -3.86 -1.79
C VAL A 49 9.76 -3.80 -2.06
N SER A 50 10.17 -3.24 -3.20
CA SER A 50 11.59 -3.13 -3.51
C SER A 50 12.28 -2.15 -2.55
N GLN A 51 13.56 -2.39 -2.31
CA GLN A 51 14.40 -1.51 -1.49
C GLN A 51 14.73 -0.20 -2.23
N GLY A 52 15.47 0.68 -1.56
CA GLY A 52 15.89 1.99 -2.09
C GLY A 52 16.79 1.92 -3.33
N ASP A 53 17.34 0.76 -3.66
CA ASP A 53 18.16 0.52 -4.86
C ASP A 53 17.41 -0.24 -5.97
N GLY A 54 16.09 -0.41 -5.80
CA GLY A 54 15.20 -1.10 -6.73
C GLY A 54 15.27 -2.62 -6.66
N ARG A 55 16.06 -3.23 -5.77
CA ARG A 55 16.09 -4.68 -5.59
C ARG A 55 14.93 -5.18 -4.75
N PHE A 56 14.41 -6.36 -5.09
CA PHE A 56 13.36 -7.01 -4.31
C PHE A 56 13.63 -8.50 -4.15
N HIS A 57 12.98 -9.09 -3.16
CA HIS A 57 12.97 -10.50 -2.86
C HIS A 57 11.56 -10.94 -2.47
N LEU A 58 11.07 -12.03 -3.06
CA LEU A 58 9.71 -12.54 -2.84
C LEU A 58 9.67 -14.07 -2.91
N ASN A 59 9.21 -14.70 -1.82
CA ASN A 59 8.87 -16.12 -1.84
C ASN A 59 7.55 -16.33 -2.60
N ILE A 60 7.58 -17.18 -3.63
CA ILE A 60 6.42 -17.50 -4.47
C ILE A 60 6.00 -18.97 -4.36
N ASP A 61 6.41 -19.70 -3.31
CA ASP A 61 6.08 -21.12 -3.13
C ASP A 61 4.58 -21.36 -3.03
N SER A 62 3.90 -20.47 -2.29
CA SER A 62 2.44 -20.55 -2.07
C SER A 62 1.61 -20.04 -3.25
N ALA A 63 2.25 -19.49 -4.31
CA ALA A 63 1.55 -19.05 -5.50
C ALA A 63 1.11 -20.24 -6.38
N GLY A 64 -0.06 -20.15 -7.00
CA GLY A 64 -0.52 -21.11 -8.00
C GLY A 64 0.18 -20.90 -9.34
N THR A 65 0.28 -21.95 -10.17
CA THR A 65 0.88 -21.85 -11.51
C THR A 65 0.12 -20.95 -12.47
N THR A 66 -1.19 -20.78 -12.26
CA THR A 66 -2.06 -19.87 -13.04
C THR A 66 -2.09 -18.45 -12.49
N ASP A 67 -1.42 -18.19 -11.38
CA ASP A 67 -1.43 -16.87 -10.76
C ASP A 67 -0.51 -15.90 -11.54
N THR A 68 -0.75 -14.61 -11.32
CA THR A 68 -0.03 -13.52 -11.98
C THR A 68 0.72 -12.69 -10.95
N LEU A 69 2.03 -12.54 -11.15
CA LEU A 69 2.82 -11.53 -10.47
C LEU A 69 2.56 -10.17 -11.12
N VAL A 70 2.32 -9.16 -10.30
CA VAL A 70 2.13 -7.77 -10.71
C VAL A 70 3.24 -6.94 -10.08
N VAL A 71 3.90 -6.14 -10.92
CA VAL A 71 4.87 -5.14 -10.52
C VAL A 71 4.29 -3.77 -10.85
N SER A 72 4.07 -2.94 -9.84
CA SER A 72 3.39 -1.66 -10.00
C SER A 72 4.04 -0.56 -9.18
N PHE A 73 4.09 0.64 -9.73
CA PHE A 73 4.50 1.83 -9.02
C PHE A 73 3.67 3.02 -9.48
N ILE A 74 3.45 3.96 -8.56
CA ILE A 74 2.65 5.14 -8.85
C ILE A 74 3.29 5.98 -9.96
N GLY A 75 2.47 6.37 -10.94
CA GLY A 75 2.93 7.10 -12.13
C GLY A 75 3.58 6.22 -13.21
N TYR A 76 3.55 4.89 -13.09
CA TYR A 76 4.10 3.95 -14.07
C TYR A 76 3.05 2.92 -14.50
N THR A 77 3.22 2.40 -15.72
CA THR A 77 2.39 1.29 -16.21
C THR A 77 2.83 -0.02 -15.56
N SER A 78 1.89 -0.70 -14.89
CA SER A 78 2.15 -1.98 -14.23
C SER A 78 2.52 -3.09 -15.21
N LYS A 79 3.54 -3.89 -14.88
CA LYS A 79 3.91 -5.10 -15.63
C LYS A 79 3.39 -6.36 -14.95
N LYS A 80 2.99 -7.35 -15.76
CA LYS A 80 2.39 -8.61 -15.31
C LYS A 80 3.21 -9.78 -15.84
N PHE A 81 3.43 -10.78 -15.00
CA PHE A 81 4.20 -11.98 -15.33
C PHE A 81 3.46 -13.23 -14.84
N ALA A 82 3.41 -14.28 -15.67
CA ALA A 82 2.83 -15.55 -15.26
C ALA A 82 3.76 -16.27 -14.27
N ILE A 83 3.21 -16.76 -13.14
CA ILE A 83 4.01 -17.49 -12.14
C ILE A 83 4.62 -18.76 -12.74
N SER A 84 3.91 -19.43 -13.66
CA SER A 84 4.41 -20.62 -14.36
C SER A 84 5.71 -20.37 -15.13
N GLU A 85 5.89 -19.19 -15.73
CA GLU A 85 7.10 -18.82 -16.47
C GLU A 85 8.25 -18.51 -15.51
N LEU A 86 7.97 -17.77 -14.43
CA LEU A 86 8.97 -17.41 -13.43
C LEU A 86 9.56 -18.64 -12.72
N ARG A 87 8.74 -19.67 -12.47
CA ARG A 87 9.16 -20.94 -11.86
C ARG A 87 10.10 -21.79 -12.72
N GLN A 88 10.05 -21.60 -14.05
CA GLN A 88 10.93 -22.29 -14.98
C GLN A 88 12.24 -21.52 -15.22
N GLY A 89 12.29 -20.26 -14.78
CA GLY A 89 13.43 -19.37 -14.97
C GLY A 89 14.55 -19.55 -13.95
N SER A 90 15.48 -18.60 -13.94
CA SER A 90 16.66 -18.57 -13.08
C SER A 90 16.40 -18.13 -11.63
N GLY A 91 15.15 -17.78 -11.29
CA GLY A 91 14.80 -17.14 -10.02
C GLY A 91 15.20 -15.66 -9.93
N TYR A 92 15.64 -15.05 -11.04
CA TYR A 92 15.94 -13.62 -11.13
C TYR A 92 15.10 -12.93 -12.22
N LEU A 93 14.45 -11.81 -11.87
CA LEU A 93 13.61 -11.01 -12.75
C LEU A 93 14.11 -9.57 -12.83
N SER A 94 14.56 -9.15 -14.02
CA SER A 94 14.81 -7.73 -14.32
C SER A 94 13.54 -7.11 -14.86
N VAL A 95 13.06 -6.05 -14.22
CA VAL A 95 11.84 -5.34 -14.61
C VAL A 95 12.19 -3.91 -14.97
N GLN A 96 11.79 -3.50 -16.16
CA GLN A 96 11.81 -2.09 -16.56
C GLN A 96 10.38 -1.59 -16.50
N LEU A 97 10.10 -0.46 -15.86
CA LEU A 97 8.76 0.14 -15.87
C LEU A 97 8.74 1.38 -16.76
N GLU A 98 7.67 1.52 -17.52
CA GLU A 98 7.44 2.70 -18.36
C GLU A 98 6.62 3.73 -17.58
N GLN A 99 7.12 4.96 -17.52
CA GLN A 99 6.39 6.06 -16.90
C GLN A 99 5.09 6.32 -17.68
N GLN A 100 3.98 6.38 -16.96
CA GLN A 100 2.69 6.67 -17.56
C GLN A 100 2.63 8.15 -17.94
N VAL A 101 2.29 8.43 -19.20
CA VAL A 101 2.03 9.79 -19.67
C VAL A 101 0.60 10.13 -19.33
N PHE A 102 0.41 11.23 -18.61
CA PHE A 102 -0.91 11.74 -18.24
C PHE A 102 -1.19 13.05 -18.97
N ASP A 103 -2.38 13.14 -19.56
CA ASP A 103 -2.90 14.42 -20.01
C ASP A 103 -3.38 15.22 -18.81
N LEU A 104 -2.79 16.40 -18.61
CA LEU A 104 -3.25 17.33 -17.58
C LEU A 104 -4.57 17.94 -18.05
N ASN A 105 -5.66 17.63 -17.33
CA ASN A 105 -6.94 18.26 -17.56
C ASN A 105 -6.84 19.76 -17.27
N GLU A 106 -7.37 20.58 -18.17
CA GLU A 106 -7.48 22.02 -17.98
C GLU A 106 -8.29 22.33 -16.71
N VAL A 107 -7.73 23.14 -15.81
CA VAL A 107 -8.42 23.57 -14.60
C VAL A 107 -9.37 24.70 -14.98
N GLU A 108 -10.66 24.38 -15.04
CA GLU A 108 -11.68 25.39 -15.28
C GLU A 108 -11.85 26.27 -14.03
N VAL A 109 -11.37 27.51 -14.09
CA VAL A 109 -11.53 28.48 -13.01
C VAL A 109 -12.93 29.07 -13.07
N ARG A 110 -13.80 28.66 -12.14
CA ARG A 110 -15.13 29.23 -11.94
C ARG A 110 -15.22 29.95 -10.60
N PRO A 111 -16.04 31.01 -10.47
CA PRO A 111 -16.31 31.60 -9.17
C PRO A 111 -17.10 30.60 -8.32
N VAL A 112 -16.40 29.87 -7.46
CA VAL A 112 -16.97 28.93 -6.50
C VAL A 112 -16.62 29.38 -5.09
N ARG A 113 -17.54 29.17 -4.14
CA ARG A 113 -17.23 29.38 -2.73
C ARG A 113 -16.63 28.10 -2.17
N LEU A 114 -15.38 28.15 -1.72
CA LEU A 114 -14.72 27.05 -1.04
C LEU A 114 -15.04 27.09 0.46
N ILE A 115 -15.36 25.93 1.03
CA ILE A 115 -15.65 25.77 2.45
C ILE A 115 -14.66 24.74 3.02
N PRO A 116 -13.83 25.12 4.00
CA PRO A 116 -12.97 24.17 4.70
C PRO A 116 -13.82 23.11 5.41
N VAL A 117 -13.40 21.85 5.27
CA VAL A 117 -14.01 20.68 5.91
C VAL A 117 -12.91 19.76 6.42
N VAL A 118 -13.25 18.97 7.44
CA VAL A 118 -12.43 17.86 7.91
C VAL A 118 -13.24 16.58 7.71
N LEU A 119 -12.64 15.59 7.05
CA LEU A 119 -13.20 14.27 6.80
C LEU A 119 -12.43 13.23 7.63
N GLY A 120 -13.05 12.07 7.89
CA GLY A 120 -12.43 10.98 8.64
C GLY A 120 -12.73 11.02 10.14
N THR A 121 -11.76 10.60 10.93
CA THR A 121 -11.86 10.36 12.38
C THR A 121 -10.79 11.13 13.13
N ASP A 122 -11.20 11.78 14.21
CA ASP A 122 -10.30 12.56 15.07
C ASP A 122 -9.99 11.80 16.38
N PHE A 123 -9.63 10.52 16.26
CA PHE A 123 -9.15 9.74 17.41
C PHE A 123 -7.72 10.18 17.74
N ASP A 124 -7.58 11.26 18.50
CA ASP A 124 -6.29 11.90 18.82
C ASP A 124 -5.66 11.42 20.14
N LYS A 125 -6.41 10.65 20.95
CA LYS A 125 -5.95 10.13 22.24
C LYS A 125 -5.56 8.65 22.16
N PRO A 126 -4.46 8.24 22.82
CA PRO A 126 -3.95 6.87 22.77
C PRO A 126 -4.68 5.91 23.74
N TYR A 127 -5.95 6.17 24.07
CA TYR A 127 -6.71 5.30 24.98
C TYR A 127 -7.00 3.93 24.37
N ILE A 128 -7.19 3.90 23.05
CA ILE A 128 -7.32 2.70 22.24
C ILE A 128 -6.28 2.83 21.13
N SER A 129 -5.63 1.72 20.80
CA SER A 129 -4.63 1.67 19.74
C SER A 129 -4.92 0.54 18.78
N ALA A 130 -4.59 0.74 17.51
CA ALA A 130 -4.64 -0.29 16.49
C ALA A 130 -3.38 -0.22 15.63
N GLY A 131 -2.94 -1.36 15.11
CA GLY A 131 -1.82 -1.46 14.18
C GLY A 131 -2.28 -1.98 12.81
N PHE A 132 -1.31 -2.27 11.97
CA PHE A 132 -1.55 -2.98 10.72
C PHE A 132 -2.02 -4.42 10.99
N LYS A 133 -2.77 -4.99 10.04
CA LYS A 133 -3.20 -6.40 10.15
C LYS A 133 -2.02 -7.37 10.03
N SER A 134 -1.04 -7.02 9.18
CA SER A 134 0.27 -7.66 9.11
C SER A 134 1.35 -6.58 8.97
N ASN A 135 2.56 -6.92 9.37
CA ASN A 135 3.74 -6.07 9.19
C ASN A 135 4.53 -6.45 7.92
N ASP A 136 3.85 -7.08 6.96
CA ASP A 136 4.46 -7.41 5.68
C ASP A 136 4.64 -6.15 4.83
N LEU A 137 5.66 -6.16 3.97
CA LEU A 137 5.85 -5.09 3.00
C LEU A 137 4.63 -5.00 2.05
N GLY A 138 4.18 -3.77 1.83
CA GLY A 138 2.98 -3.43 1.07
C GLY A 138 1.68 -3.56 1.87
N SER A 139 1.74 -3.87 3.17
CA SER A 139 0.56 -3.84 4.04
C SER A 139 0.00 -2.42 4.13
N GLU A 140 -1.32 -2.29 4.04
CA GLU A 140 -2.00 -1.00 4.08
C GLU A 140 -3.12 -0.99 5.10
N VAL A 141 -3.28 0.16 5.74
CA VAL A 141 -4.43 0.49 6.57
C VAL A 141 -4.88 1.91 6.29
N GLY A 142 -6.19 2.12 6.22
CA GLY A 142 -6.76 3.39 5.81
C GLY A 142 -8.19 3.61 6.26
N MET A 143 -8.68 4.80 5.98
CA MET A 143 -10.05 5.21 6.27
C MET A 143 -10.74 5.71 5.00
N VAL A 144 -12.01 5.31 4.85
CA VAL A 144 -12.91 5.91 3.86
C VAL A 144 -13.30 7.32 4.32
N MET A 145 -13.02 8.30 3.48
CA MET A 145 -13.39 9.70 3.67
C MET A 145 -14.75 9.94 3.01
N LYS A 146 -15.77 10.17 3.84
CA LYS A 146 -17.16 10.35 3.39
C LYS A 146 -17.41 11.76 2.87
N THR A 147 -17.91 11.85 1.64
CA THR A 147 -18.19 13.11 0.96
C THR A 147 -19.70 13.35 0.83
N LYS A 148 -20.07 14.60 0.54
CA LYS A 148 -21.45 14.92 0.14
C LYS A 148 -21.59 14.65 -1.35
N LYS A 149 -22.68 13.99 -1.72
CA LYS A 149 -23.02 13.70 -3.11
C LYS A 149 -22.98 14.96 -3.98
N ASP A 150 -22.45 14.82 -5.20
CA ASP A 150 -22.39 15.86 -6.23
C ASP A 150 -21.66 17.13 -5.75
N ARG A 151 -20.59 16.96 -4.96
CA ARG A 151 -19.71 18.06 -4.50
C ARG A 151 -18.28 17.71 -4.81
N LYS A 152 -17.54 18.69 -5.34
CA LYS A 152 -16.11 18.58 -5.58
C LYS A 152 -15.36 19.02 -4.33
N TYR A 153 -14.30 18.30 -4.00
CA TYR A 153 -13.39 18.59 -2.89
C TYR A 153 -11.97 18.68 -3.42
N TYR A 154 -11.20 19.63 -2.90
CA TYR A 154 -9.76 19.74 -3.10
C TYR A 154 -9.06 19.35 -1.80
N LEU A 155 -8.16 18.37 -1.88
CA LEU A 155 -7.51 17.83 -0.68
C LEU A 155 -6.31 18.69 -0.30
N ASN A 156 -6.32 19.23 0.92
CA ASN A 156 -5.27 20.12 1.40
C ASN A 156 -4.21 19.37 2.20
N SER A 157 -4.64 18.57 3.17
CA SER A 157 -3.73 17.79 4.00
C SER A 157 -4.39 16.51 4.49
N THR A 158 -3.58 15.54 4.91
CA THR A 158 -4.07 14.39 5.68
C THR A 158 -3.22 14.20 6.92
N GLY A 159 -3.86 13.78 8.01
CA GLY A 159 -3.24 13.59 9.30
C GLY A 159 -3.44 12.18 9.83
N PHE A 160 -2.45 11.67 10.57
CA PHE A 160 -2.47 10.38 11.27
C PHE A 160 -2.02 10.57 12.72
N TRP A 161 -2.87 10.16 13.66
CA TRP A 161 -2.59 10.20 15.08
C TRP A 161 -1.89 8.92 15.52
N ILE A 162 -0.68 9.06 16.08
CA ILE A 162 0.21 7.94 16.41
C ILE A 162 0.26 7.77 17.92
N SER A 163 -0.17 6.60 18.39
CA SER A 163 -0.10 6.28 19.82
C SER A 163 1.29 5.78 20.19
N LYS A 164 1.92 4.99 19.31
CA LYS A 164 3.23 4.39 19.55
C LYS A 164 4.02 4.22 18.25
N CYS A 165 5.29 4.56 18.28
CA CYS A 165 6.27 4.20 17.26
C CYS A 165 7.54 3.85 18.03
N GLU A 166 8.01 2.61 17.89
CA GLU A 166 9.25 2.16 18.53
C GLU A 166 10.46 2.24 17.60
N TYR A 167 10.23 2.25 16.29
CA TYR A 167 11.27 2.38 15.27
C TYR A 167 11.97 3.74 15.33
N ASP A 168 13.30 3.73 15.34
CA ASP A 168 14.15 4.93 15.19
C ASP A 168 13.74 5.78 13.98
N SER A 169 13.44 5.10 12.87
CA SER A 169 13.01 5.71 11.61
C SER A 169 12.32 4.67 10.74
N ILE A 170 11.04 4.87 10.46
CA ILE A 170 10.28 4.04 9.52
C ILE A 170 9.62 4.89 8.44
N LEU A 171 9.75 4.47 7.19
CA LEU A 171 9.20 5.13 6.01
C LEU A 171 7.91 4.44 5.54
N PHE A 172 6.89 5.26 5.28
CA PHE A 172 5.61 4.85 4.73
C PHE A 172 5.33 5.60 3.43
N ARG A 173 4.40 5.05 2.64
CA ARG A 173 3.77 5.77 1.52
C ARG A 173 2.30 6.05 1.85
N VAL A 174 1.85 7.26 1.58
CA VAL A 174 0.43 7.64 1.62
C VAL A 174 -0.15 7.41 0.24
N ASN A 175 -1.28 6.70 0.20
CA ASN A 175 -2.03 6.48 -1.03
C ASN A 175 -3.43 7.09 -0.90
N VAL A 176 -3.92 7.69 -1.98
CA VAL A 176 -5.28 8.22 -2.08
C VAL A 176 -5.98 7.51 -3.24
N TYR A 177 -7.04 6.78 -2.95
CA TYR A 177 -7.80 5.99 -3.92
C TYR A 177 -9.21 6.52 -4.09
N ASP A 178 -9.80 6.31 -5.27
CA ASP A 178 -11.25 6.46 -5.40
C ASP A 178 -11.99 5.40 -4.55
N TYR A 179 -13.23 5.71 -4.20
CA TYR A 179 -14.10 4.78 -3.49
C TYR A 179 -15.48 4.76 -4.10
N ASN A 180 -15.77 3.71 -4.85
CA ASN A 180 -16.98 3.60 -5.66
C ASN A 180 -17.72 2.31 -5.33
N LYS A 181 -19.04 2.42 -5.09
CA LYS A 181 -19.92 1.27 -4.75
C LYS A 181 -19.42 0.41 -3.58
N GLY A 182 -18.68 1.02 -2.66
CA GLY A 182 -18.11 0.32 -1.52
C GLY A 182 -16.75 -0.34 -1.81
N GLU A 183 -16.15 -0.19 -2.98
CA GLU A 183 -14.86 -0.78 -3.29
C GLU A 183 -13.80 0.30 -3.42
N VAL A 184 -12.57 -0.02 -2.99
CA VAL A 184 -11.39 0.80 -3.23
C VAL A 184 -10.95 0.55 -4.67
N GLY A 185 -10.83 1.58 -5.49
CA GLY A 185 -10.41 1.44 -6.88
C GLY A 185 -9.02 2.04 -7.12
N GLU A 186 -8.92 2.94 -8.10
CA GLU A 186 -7.68 3.45 -8.66
C GLU A 186 -7.05 4.57 -7.82
N LEU A 187 -5.72 4.70 -7.90
CA LEU A 187 -4.98 5.81 -7.31
C LEU A 187 -5.36 7.14 -7.95
N LEU A 188 -5.51 8.17 -7.12
CA LEU A 188 -5.92 9.52 -7.50
C LEU A 188 -4.76 10.52 -7.59
N HIS A 189 -3.52 10.04 -7.46
CA HIS A 189 -2.31 10.83 -7.59
C HIS A 189 -1.27 10.05 -8.40
N GLN A 190 -0.27 10.78 -8.92
CA GLN A 190 0.71 10.24 -9.88
C GLN A 190 2.14 10.26 -9.33
N LEU A 191 2.36 11.00 -8.24
CA LEU A 191 3.64 11.09 -7.56
C LEU A 191 3.55 10.39 -6.20
N PRO A 192 4.61 9.67 -5.78
CA PRO A 192 4.62 9.02 -4.48
C PRO A 192 4.64 10.06 -3.36
N ILE A 193 3.86 9.78 -2.30
CA ILE A 193 3.77 10.63 -1.12
C ILE A 193 4.44 9.89 0.03
N TYR A 194 5.70 10.20 0.31
CA TYR A 194 6.43 9.54 1.40
C TYR A 194 6.28 10.29 2.72
N VAL A 195 6.12 9.53 3.80
CA VAL A 195 6.10 10.08 5.16
C VAL A 195 6.94 9.21 6.08
N LYS A 196 7.70 9.85 6.96
CA LYS A 196 8.58 9.19 7.92
C LYS A 196 8.04 9.37 9.33
N ALA A 197 8.07 8.29 10.11
CA ALA A 197 7.81 8.32 11.54
C ALA A 197 9.07 7.97 12.34
N THR A 198 9.10 8.50 13.56
CA THR A 198 10.15 8.28 14.57
C THR A 198 9.46 8.13 15.94
N PRO A 199 10.17 7.77 17.03
CA PRO A 199 9.54 7.61 18.33
C PRO A 199 8.91 8.91 18.89
N ALA A 200 9.39 10.07 18.42
CA ALA A 200 8.85 11.38 18.76
C ALA A 200 7.57 11.74 17.98
N THR A 201 7.25 11.02 16.90
CA THR A 201 6.09 11.29 16.06
C THR A 201 4.80 10.91 16.80
N LYS A 202 4.03 11.91 17.23
CA LYS A 202 2.67 11.74 17.79
C LYS A 202 1.56 12.07 16.80
N HIS A 203 1.90 12.85 15.79
CA HIS A 203 1.00 13.27 14.73
C HIS A 203 1.81 13.42 13.44
N MET A 204 1.39 12.74 12.38
CA MET A 204 1.93 12.93 11.03
C MET A 204 0.93 13.76 10.25
N GLN A 205 1.32 14.96 9.81
CA GLN A 205 0.52 15.78 8.91
C GLN A 205 1.24 15.94 7.57
N ILE A 206 0.57 15.57 6.49
CA ILE A 206 1.12 15.52 5.14
C ILE A 206 0.36 16.53 4.28
N ASP A 207 1.10 17.44 3.63
CA ASP A 207 0.54 18.39 2.66
C ASP A 207 0.20 17.67 1.35
N LEU A 208 -1.06 17.73 0.95
CA LEU A 208 -1.58 17.10 -0.27
C LEU A 208 -1.70 18.07 -1.45
N ARG A 209 -1.56 19.38 -1.21
CA ARG A 209 -1.71 20.42 -2.26
C ARG A 209 -0.74 20.23 -3.44
N PRO A 210 0.55 19.84 -3.25
CA PRO A 210 1.47 19.61 -4.36
C PRO A 210 1.03 18.52 -5.34
N TYR A 211 0.12 17.63 -4.92
CA TYR A 211 -0.37 16.51 -5.73
C TYR A 211 -1.67 16.83 -6.47
N ASN A 212 -2.25 18.02 -6.25
CA ASN A 212 -3.45 18.52 -6.93
C ASN A 212 -4.62 17.52 -6.97
N ILE A 213 -4.87 16.85 -5.84
CA ILE A 213 -5.88 15.79 -5.76
C ILE A 213 -7.25 16.43 -5.55
N SER A 214 -8.20 16.09 -6.42
CA SER A 214 -9.60 16.47 -6.28
C SER A 214 -10.53 15.28 -6.45
N VAL A 215 -11.64 15.28 -5.71
CA VAL A 215 -12.59 14.16 -5.65
C VAL A 215 -14.02 14.64 -5.70
N THR A 216 -14.90 13.84 -6.28
CA THR A 216 -16.36 14.08 -6.32
C THR A 216 -17.19 12.99 -5.62
N ASN A 217 -16.55 11.86 -5.35
CA ASN A 217 -17.11 10.72 -4.64
C ASN A 217 -16.36 10.53 -3.33
N ASP A 218 -16.84 9.60 -2.50
CA ASP A 218 -16.04 9.06 -1.41
C ASP A 218 -14.68 8.61 -1.94
N PHE A 219 -13.68 8.65 -1.07
CA PHE A 219 -12.32 8.24 -1.39
C PHE A 219 -11.69 7.57 -0.17
N VAL A 220 -10.55 6.92 -0.37
CA VAL A 220 -9.80 6.29 0.72
C VAL A 220 -8.44 6.93 0.81
N ILE A 221 -8.00 7.24 2.03
CA ILE A 221 -6.59 7.49 2.31
C ILE A 221 -6.05 6.30 3.09
N THR A 222 -4.89 5.78 2.67
CA THR A 222 -4.19 4.70 3.38
C THR A 222 -2.75 5.12 3.72
N LEU A 223 -2.20 4.47 4.74
CA LEU A 223 -0.77 4.39 4.99
C LEU A 223 -0.29 3.00 4.58
N GLU A 224 0.78 2.95 3.79
CA GLU A 224 1.39 1.73 3.28
C GLU A 224 2.78 1.52 3.87
N TRP A 225 3.01 0.30 4.35
CA TRP A 225 4.29 -0.15 4.87
C TRP A 225 5.26 -0.49 3.73
N ILE A 226 6.29 0.32 3.49
CA ILE A 226 7.18 0.16 2.32
C ILE A 226 8.64 -0.14 2.66
N GLN A 227 9.02 -0.01 3.94
CA GLN A 227 10.39 -0.24 4.40
C GLN A 227 10.44 -1.49 5.26
N GLU A 228 11.45 -2.34 5.04
CA GLU A 228 11.67 -3.53 5.88
C GLU A 228 11.76 -3.13 7.35
N LEU A 229 11.20 -3.98 8.22
CA LEU A 229 11.23 -3.76 9.67
C LEU A 229 12.69 -3.77 10.14
N PRO A 230 13.20 -2.66 10.72
CA PRO A 230 14.53 -2.67 11.32
C PRO A 230 14.62 -3.69 12.46
N ASP A 231 13.58 -3.76 13.28
CA ASP A 231 13.38 -4.80 14.30
C ASP A 231 11.93 -5.33 14.24
N PRO A 232 11.70 -6.62 13.96
CA PRO A 232 10.36 -7.19 13.89
C PRO A 232 9.61 -7.21 15.24
N MET A 233 10.29 -6.98 16.37
CA MET A 233 9.67 -6.92 17.70
C MET A 233 9.13 -5.53 18.05
N GLU A 234 9.56 -4.49 17.35
CA GLU A 234 9.06 -3.14 17.52
C GLU A 234 7.64 -3.00 16.93
N SER A 235 6.93 -1.96 17.37
CA SER A 235 5.56 -1.71 16.94
C SER A 235 5.33 -0.28 16.46
N PHE A 236 4.42 -0.16 15.51
CA PHE A 236 3.85 1.10 15.06
C PHE A 236 2.32 1.03 15.20
N LEU A 237 1.76 1.91 16.03
CA LEU A 237 0.36 1.91 16.41
C LEU A 237 -0.24 3.30 16.23
N PHE A 238 -1.43 3.31 15.65
CA PHE A 238 -2.29 4.48 15.56
C PHE A 238 -3.10 4.63 16.85
N CYS A 239 -3.44 5.87 17.21
CA CYS A 239 -4.61 6.11 18.03
C CYS A 239 -5.84 5.55 17.30
N ALA A 240 -6.81 5.02 18.04
CA ALA A 240 -7.96 4.34 17.46
C ALA A 240 -9.22 4.54 18.31
N GLY A 241 -10.36 4.11 17.79
CA GLY A 241 -11.64 4.19 18.47
C GLY A 241 -12.67 3.24 17.90
N PHE A 242 -13.74 3.02 18.66
CA PHE A 242 -14.89 2.21 18.25
C PHE A 242 -15.99 3.09 17.63
N LEU A 243 -17.04 2.45 17.08
CA LEU A 243 -18.19 3.13 16.46
C LEU A 243 -17.83 4.02 15.25
N SER A 244 -16.69 3.72 14.62
CA SER A 244 -16.34 4.25 13.31
C SER A 244 -16.57 3.20 12.24
N GLU A 245 -17.03 3.64 11.08
CA GLU A 245 -17.11 2.84 9.86
C GLU A 245 -15.99 3.23 8.90
N GLY A 246 -15.71 2.36 7.92
CA GLY A 246 -14.83 2.71 6.81
C GLY A 246 -13.35 2.45 7.04
N LEU A 247 -12.95 1.73 8.11
CA LEU A 247 -11.59 1.20 8.17
C LEU A 247 -11.41 0.15 7.06
N VAL A 248 -10.36 0.32 6.27
CA VAL A 248 -9.96 -0.62 5.23
C VAL A 248 -8.52 -1.03 5.43
N TYR A 249 -8.20 -2.28 5.07
CA TYR A 249 -6.83 -2.77 5.13
C TYR A 249 -6.60 -3.87 4.10
N ARG A 250 -5.34 -4.10 3.74
CA ARG A 250 -4.91 -5.27 2.95
C ARG A 250 -3.53 -5.71 3.41
N LYS A 251 -3.23 -7.00 3.25
CA LYS A 251 -1.98 -7.60 3.71
C LYS A 251 -0.78 -7.18 2.86
N THR A 252 -0.98 -7.08 1.55
CA THR A 252 0.04 -6.65 0.58
C THR A 252 -0.61 -5.76 -0.49
N SER A 253 0.18 -4.96 -1.19
CA SER A 253 -0.28 -3.99 -2.19
C SER A 253 -1.04 -4.59 -3.39
N GLN A 254 -0.87 -5.88 -3.68
CA GLN A 254 -1.59 -6.58 -4.76
C GLN A 254 -2.75 -7.44 -4.24
N ASP A 255 -3.06 -7.33 -2.94
CA ASP A 255 -4.16 -8.05 -2.31
C ASP A 255 -5.45 -7.22 -2.29
N VAL A 256 -6.57 -7.91 -2.03
CA VAL A 256 -7.89 -7.28 -1.99
C VAL A 256 -8.07 -6.53 -0.67
N PHE A 257 -8.57 -5.30 -0.75
CA PHE A 257 -8.96 -4.54 0.44
C PHE A 257 -10.11 -5.22 1.18
N THR A 258 -9.90 -5.42 2.48
CA THR A 258 -10.91 -5.87 3.43
C THR A 258 -11.42 -4.68 4.25
N LYS A 259 -12.69 -4.71 4.64
CA LYS A 259 -13.31 -3.67 5.48
C LYS A 259 -13.50 -4.14 6.90
N PHE A 260 -13.46 -3.19 7.83
CA PHE A 260 -13.82 -3.41 9.22
C PHE A 260 -14.64 -2.21 9.72
N ASN A 261 -15.91 -2.43 10.05
CA ASN A 261 -16.87 -1.33 10.26
C ASN A 261 -17.29 -1.15 11.73
N ILE A 262 -16.48 -1.60 12.69
CA ILE A 262 -16.77 -1.41 14.13
C ILE A 262 -15.69 -0.61 14.85
N ALA A 263 -14.61 -0.25 14.16
CA ALA A 263 -13.51 0.57 14.67
C ALA A 263 -12.88 1.38 13.55
N GLY A 264 -12.11 2.39 13.92
CA GLY A 264 -11.31 3.21 13.02
C GLY A 264 -9.99 3.62 13.68
N ILE A 265 -9.05 4.09 12.85
CA ILE A 265 -7.80 4.70 13.31
C ILE A 265 -7.96 6.22 13.32
N GLY A 266 -7.13 6.94 14.08
CA GLY A 266 -7.08 8.40 14.06
C GLY A 266 -6.48 8.88 12.76
N MET A 267 -7.33 9.11 11.76
CA MET A 267 -6.93 9.57 10.44
C MET A 267 -7.96 10.56 9.92
N TYR A 268 -7.48 11.72 9.48
CA TYR A 268 -8.34 12.75 8.92
C TYR A 268 -7.80 13.31 7.61
N CYS A 269 -8.66 14.02 6.89
CA CYS A 269 -8.29 14.81 5.74
C CYS A 269 -8.91 16.22 5.85
N GLU A 270 -8.06 17.24 5.81
CA GLU A 270 -8.48 18.61 5.61
C GLU A 270 -8.65 18.87 4.12
N ALA A 271 -9.82 19.38 3.74
CA ALA A 271 -10.15 19.64 2.35
C ALA A 271 -10.98 20.93 2.22
N GLU A 272 -11.08 21.42 0.99
CA GLU A 272 -11.99 22.49 0.62
C GLU A 272 -13.10 21.95 -0.28
N MET A 273 -14.34 22.07 0.18
CA MET A 273 -15.53 21.66 -0.57
C MET A 273 -16.07 22.82 -1.40
N GLU A 274 -16.32 22.60 -2.69
CA GLU A 274 -17.04 23.55 -3.52
C GLU A 274 -18.51 23.66 -3.09
N LYS A 275 -18.94 24.88 -2.78
CA LYS A 275 -20.35 25.22 -2.65
C LYS A 275 -20.77 26.05 -3.87
N PRO A 276 -21.72 25.57 -4.68
CA PRO A 276 -22.27 26.37 -5.78
C PRO A 276 -22.77 27.70 -5.24
N LEU A 277 -22.40 28.79 -5.93
CA LEU A 277 -23.06 30.07 -5.73
C LEU A 277 -24.51 29.91 -6.23
N LYS A 278 -25.47 30.29 -5.39
CA LYS A 278 -26.90 30.27 -5.76
C LYS A 278 -27.18 31.29 -6.86
#